data_AF-A0A8T3RDJ8-F1
#
_entry.id   AF-A0A8T3RDJ8-F1
#
_cell.length_a   1.000
_cell.length_b   1.000
_cell.length_c   1.000
_cell.angle_alpha   90.00
_cell.angle_beta   90.00
_cell.angle_gamma   90.00
#
_symmetry.space_group_name_H-M   'P 1'
#
loop_
_entity.id
_entity.type
_entity.pdbx_description
1 polymer ?
#
loop_
_entity_poly.entity_id
_entity_poly.type
_entity_poly.pdbx_seq_one_letter_code
_entity_poly.pdbx_strand_id
1 'polypeptide(L)'
;MDRRSLGRQDAMGAFGRGLYAQQLRRVLAEFPREQVLILQYERCRADPQGELARTFDFLGLRDVRVDPARFDRPVNPTTARKVELGDELRAALTSAYAPDLAQLATLVPELDLDLWPSTQATSR
;
A
#
# COMPACT_ATOMS: atom_id res chain seq x y z
N MET A 1 18.47 -9.29 23.98
CA MET A 1 17.16 -9.46 23.31
C MET A 1 16.46 -8.10 23.38
N ASP A 2 16.70 -7.23 22.39
CA ASP A 2 16.13 -5.86 22.40
C ASP A 2 14.97 -5.79 21.39
N ARG A 3 13.76 -6.10 21.87
CA ARG A 3 12.50 -5.83 21.14
C ARG A 3 12.14 -4.38 21.47
N ARG A 4 12.46 -3.44 20.59
CA ARG A 4 11.91 -2.08 20.69
C ARG A 4 10.39 -2.17 20.54
N SER A 5 9.68 -1.94 21.63
CA SER A 5 8.23 -1.78 21.64
C SER A 5 7.85 -0.50 20.90
N LEU A 6 6.91 -0.56 19.95
CA LEU A 6 6.29 0.67 19.44
C LEU A 6 5.57 1.36 20.60
N GLY A 7 5.78 2.67 20.76
CA GLY A 7 4.93 3.47 21.62
C GLY A 7 3.47 3.35 21.16
N ARG A 8 2.52 3.32 22.10
CA ARG A 8 1.08 3.19 21.79
C ARG A 8 0.61 4.26 20.79
N GLN A 9 1.11 5.49 20.89
CA GLN A 9 0.77 6.57 19.97
C GLN A 9 1.29 6.30 18.55
N ASP A 10 2.51 5.78 18.41
CA ASP A 10 3.09 5.43 17.12
C ASP A 10 2.33 4.28 16.46
N ALA A 11 1.93 3.27 17.25
CA ALA A 11 1.15 2.14 16.78
C ALA A 11 -0.24 2.56 16.30
N MET A 12 -0.94 3.41 17.07
CA MET A 12 -2.25 3.94 16.67
C MET A 12 -2.14 4.84 15.44
N GLY A 13 -1.11 5.67 15.35
CA GLY A 13 -0.85 6.51 14.18
C GLY A 13 -0.55 5.67 12.93
N ALA A 14 0.24 4.60 13.08
CA ALA A 14 0.49 3.65 11.99
C ALA A 14 -0.79 2.93 11.57
N PHE A 15 -1.61 2.49 12.54
CA PHE A 15 -2.89 1.85 12.25
C PHE A 15 -3.79 2.76 11.42
N GLY A 16 -4.01 4.00 11.87
CA GLY A 16 -4.84 4.97 11.19
C GLY A 16 -4.37 5.32 9.77
N ARG A 17 -3.05 5.37 9.54
CA ARG A 17 -2.49 5.57 8.19
C ARG A 17 -2.66 4.35 7.27
N GLY A 18 -2.90 3.17 7.82
CA GLY A 18 -3.20 1.95 7.05
C GLY A 18 -4.67 1.79 6.66
N LEU A 19 -5.58 2.67 7.14
CA LEU A 19 -6.99 2.67 6.75
C LEU A 19 -7.15 3.38 5.40
N TYR A 20 -6.82 2.68 4.32
CA TYR A 20 -6.76 3.24 2.97
C TYR A 20 -8.14 3.56 2.41
N ALA A 21 -9.18 2.76 2.65
CA ALA A 21 -10.51 3.09 2.16
C ALA A 21 -11.06 4.35 2.82
N GLN A 22 -10.85 4.49 4.14
CA GLN A 22 -11.21 5.71 4.85
C GLN A 22 -10.52 6.95 4.28
N GLN A 23 -9.23 6.86 3.96
CA GLN A 23 -8.48 7.98 3.39
C GLN A 23 -8.94 8.29 1.96
N LEU A 24 -9.09 7.25 1.13
CA LEU A 24 -9.49 7.40 -0.26
C LEU A 24 -10.89 8.01 -0.40
N ARG A 25 -11.85 7.64 0.46
CA ARG A 25 -13.19 8.26 0.47
C ARG A 25 -13.15 9.78 0.62
N ARG A 26 -12.19 10.32 1.39
CA ARG A 26 -12.04 11.76 1.55
C ARG A 26 -11.51 12.42 0.30
N VAL A 27 -10.56 11.78 -0.38
CA VAL A 27 -10.04 12.26 -1.67
C VAL A 27 -11.13 12.22 -2.73
N LEU A 28 -11.87 11.12 -2.82
CA LEU A 28 -12.94 10.92 -3.82
C LEU A 28 -14.20 11.76 -3.56
N ALA A 29 -14.34 12.34 -2.36
CA ALA A 29 -15.40 13.31 -2.09
C ALA A 29 -15.12 14.67 -2.76
N GLU A 30 -13.84 14.99 -3.02
CA GLU A 30 -13.42 16.27 -3.59
C GLU A 30 -12.97 16.15 -5.04
N PHE A 31 -12.47 14.97 -5.44
CA PHE A 31 -11.94 14.71 -6.77
C PHE A 31 -12.66 13.52 -7.43
N PRO A 32 -13.13 13.66 -8.68
CA PRO A 32 -13.58 12.56 -9.52
C PRO A 32 -12.57 11.41 -9.57
N ARG A 33 -13.08 10.17 -9.68
CA ARG A 33 -12.26 8.95 -9.67
C ARG A 33 -11.19 8.97 -10.76
N GLU A 34 -11.49 9.54 -11.92
CA GLU A 34 -10.60 9.60 -13.09
C GLU A 34 -9.40 10.53 -12.86
N GLN A 35 -9.46 11.42 -11.86
CA GLN A 35 -8.36 12.32 -11.49
C GLN A 35 -7.46 11.76 -10.37
N VAL A 36 -7.65 10.50 -9.98
CA VAL A 36 -6.88 9.86 -8.91
C VAL A 36 -6.26 8.57 -9.45
N LEU A 37 -4.93 8.50 -9.53
CA LEU A 37 -4.23 7.25 -9.82
C LEU A 37 -3.90 6.52 -8.52
N ILE A 38 -4.24 5.22 -8.47
CA ILE A 38 -3.97 4.36 -7.34
C ILE A 38 -3.03 3.26 -7.83
N LEU A 39 -1.85 3.19 -7.22
CA LEU A 39 -0.82 2.21 -7.53
C LEU A 39 -0.60 1.30 -6.33
N GLN A 40 -0.31 0.04 -6.61
CA GLN A 40 -0.02 -0.96 -5.58
C GLN A 40 1.49 -1.19 -5.52
N TYR A 41 2.08 -0.98 -4.35
CA TYR A 41 3.53 -1.07 -4.18
C TYR A 41 4.09 -2.42 -4.65
N GLU A 42 3.41 -3.52 -4.34
CA GLU A 42 3.81 -4.86 -4.74
C GLU A 42 3.86 -5.02 -6.27
N ARG A 43 2.90 -4.43 -7.00
CA ARG A 43 2.93 -4.38 -8.46
C ARG A 43 4.05 -3.49 -8.98
N CYS A 44 4.25 -2.32 -8.38
CA CYS A 44 5.36 -1.43 -8.75
C CYS A 44 6.72 -2.09 -8.55
N ARG A 45 6.85 -3.02 -7.59
CA ARG A 45 8.08 -3.79 -7.40
C ARG A 45 8.23 -4.92 -8.40
N ALA A 46 7.14 -5.59 -8.77
CA ALA A 46 7.15 -6.72 -9.68
C ALA A 46 7.34 -6.27 -11.14
N ASP A 47 6.68 -5.17 -11.53
CA ASP A 47 6.75 -4.56 -12.85
C ASP A 47 6.84 -3.01 -12.74
N PRO A 48 8.01 -2.47 -12.39
CA PRO A 48 8.19 -1.02 -12.25
C PRO A 48 8.02 -0.28 -13.58
N GLN A 49 8.34 -0.93 -14.71
CA GLN A 49 8.22 -0.31 -16.03
C GLN A 49 6.75 -0.17 -16.43
N GLY A 50 5.95 -1.22 -16.25
CA GLY A 50 4.51 -1.18 -16.54
C GLY A 50 3.76 -0.18 -15.65
N GLU A 51 4.03 -0.17 -14.35
CA GLU A 51 3.37 0.79 -13.44
C GLU A 51 3.81 2.24 -13.68
N LEU A 52 5.06 2.47 -14.10
CA LEU A 52 5.51 3.80 -14.51
C LEU A 52 4.87 4.25 -15.83
N ALA A 53 4.71 3.34 -16.80
CA ALA A 53 3.98 3.63 -18.04
C ALA A 53 2.53 4.04 -17.75
N ARG A 54 1.83 3.29 -16.88
CA ARG A 54 0.48 3.66 -16.38
C ARG A 54 0.45 5.04 -15.73
N THR A 55 1.52 5.41 -15.02
CA THR A 55 1.65 6.75 -14.43
C THR A 55 1.79 7.84 -15.49
N PHE A 56 2.58 7.61 -16.54
CA PHE A 56 2.70 8.56 -17.66
C PHE A 56 1.39 8.71 -18.43
N ASP A 57 0.69 7.61 -18.70
CA ASP A 57 -0.61 7.63 -19.36
C ASP A 57 -1.63 8.45 -18.57
N PHE A 58 -1.68 8.25 -17.24
CA PHE A 58 -2.55 9.03 -16.35
C PHE A 58 -2.22 10.53 -16.36
N LEU A 59 -0.93 10.89 -16.45
CA LEU A 59 -0.47 12.28 -16.53
C LEU A 59 -0.60 12.88 -17.94
N GLY A 60 -1.02 12.10 -18.94
CA GLY A 60 -1.09 12.52 -20.34
C GLY A 60 0.27 12.74 -21.00
N LEU A 61 1.33 12.14 -20.45
CA LEU A 61 2.69 12.25 -20.97
C LEU A 61 2.92 11.19 -22.06
N ARG A 62 3.32 11.63 -23.26
CA ARG A 62 3.60 10.75 -24.40
C ARG A 62 5.10 10.69 -24.69
N ASP A 63 5.54 9.57 -25.28
CA ASP A 63 6.90 9.33 -25.75
C ASP A 63 8.02 9.48 -24.69
N VAL A 64 7.68 9.30 -23.41
CA VAL A 64 8.66 9.36 -22.32
C VAL A 64 9.54 8.12 -22.35
N ARG A 65 10.85 8.31 -22.57
CA ARG A 65 11.84 7.24 -22.52
C ARG A 65 12.55 7.26 -21.18
N VAL A 66 12.48 6.15 -20.46
CA VAL A 66 13.19 5.94 -19.20
C VAL A 66 14.27 4.90 -19.44
N ASP A 67 15.48 5.19 -18.99
CA ASP A 67 16.58 4.24 -18.99
C ASP A 67 16.23 3.05 -18.08
N PRO A 68 16.16 1.81 -18.60
CA PRO A 68 15.84 0.61 -17.81
C PRO A 68 16.76 0.43 -16.60
N ALA A 69 18.02 0.87 -16.69
CA ALA A 69 18.98 0.74 -15.58
C ALA A 69 18.56 1.52 -14.32
N ARG A 70 17.59 2.43 -14.41
CA ARG A 70 17.05 3.15 -13.26
C ARG A 70 16.20 2.29 -12.34
N PHE A 71 15.67 1.16 -12.81
CA PHE A 71 14.82 0.28 -12.01
C PHE A 71 15.62 -0.67 -11.10
N ASP A 72 16.89 -0.93 -11.43
CA ASP A 72 17.72 -1.90 -10.71
C ASP A 72 18.38 -1.32 -9.44
N ARG A 73 18.28 0.00 -9.23
CA ARG A 73 18.95 0.69 -8.13
C ARG A 73 17.99 0.95 -6.97
N PRO A 74 18.24 0.41 -5.76
CA PRO A 74 17.49 0.80 -4.58
C PRO A 74 17.64 2.29 -4.28
N VAL A 75 16.53 2.97 -4.06
CA VAL A 75 16.46 4.38 -3.65
C VAL A 75 15.88 4.44 -2.24
N ASN A 76 16.48 5.24 -1.37
CA ASN A 76 16.06 5.42 0.03
C ASN A 76 15.82 4.09 0.78
N PRO A 77 16.81 3.17 0.79
CA PRO A 77 16.63 1.89 1.47
C PRO A 77 16.34 2.12 2.94
N THR A 78 15.30 1.45 3.45
CA THR A 78 15.02 1.47 4.89
C THR A 78 16.17 0.78 5.62
N THR A 79 16.92 1.57 6.40
CA THR A 79 18.04 1.07 7.22
C THR A 79 17.59 0.68 8.63
N ALA A 80 16.38 1.12 9.04
CA ALA A 80 15.80 0.79 10.32
C ALA A 80 15.34 -0.67 10.38
N ARG A 81 15.60 -1.33 11.51
CA ARG A 81 15.12 -2.70 11.77
C ARG A 81 13.59 -2.68 11.88
N LYS A 82 12.92 -3.57 11.15
CA LYS A 82 11.47 -3.76 11.27
C LYS A 82 11.12 -4.28 12.66
N VAL A 83 10.01 -3.80 13.19
CA VAL A 83 9.48 -4.31 14.47
C VAL A 83 8.83 -5.65 14.22
N GLU A 84 9.23 -6.65 15.00
CA GLU A 84 8.62 -7.97 14.98
C GLU A 84 7.28 -7.93 15.75
N LEU A 85 6.19 -8.05 15.00
CA LEU A 85 4.85 -8.19 15.56
C LEU A 85 4.65 -9.65 15.98
N GLY A 86 4.23 -9.87 17.24
CA GLY A 86 3.77 -11.19 17.68
C GLY A 86 2.48 -11.59 16.98
N ASP A 87 2.23 -12.90 16.89
CA ASP A 87 1.11 -13.45 16.11
C ASP A 87 -0.26 -12.97 16.60
N GLU A 88 -0.45 -12.82 17.91
CA GLU A 88 -1.68 -12.27 18.50
C GLU A 88 -1.96 -10.83 18.02
N LEU A 89 -0.94 -9.96 18.08
CA LEU A 89 -1.07 -8.58 17.61
C LEU A 89 -1.29 -8.53 16.09
N ARG A 90 -0.65 -9.43 15.33
CA ARG A 90 -0.87 -9.55 13.88
C ARG A 90 -2.33 -9.93 13.58
N ALA A 91 -2.87 -10.94 14.28
CA ALA A 91 -4.26 -11.36 14.12
C ALA A 91 -5.25 -10.25 14.50
N ALA A 92 -5.00 -9.55 15.60
CA ALA A 92 -5.81 -8.40 16.02
C ALA A 92 -5.81 -7.27 14.98
N LEU A 93 -4.64 -6.95 14.40
CA LEU A 93 -4.52 -5.94 13.34
C LEU A 93 -5.22 -6.39 12.05
N THR A 94 -5.05 -7.64 11.62
CA THR A 94 -5.76 -8.19 10.46
C THR A 94 -7.27 -8.08 10.63
N SER A 95 -7.80 -8.49 11.79
CA SER A 95 -9.23 -8.36 12.11
C SER A 95 -9.68 -6.89 12.09
N ALA A 96 -8.89 -5.99 12.68
CA ALA A 96 -9.20 -4.56 12.71
C ALA A 96 -9.18 -3.90 11.31
N TYR A 97 -8.36 -4.38 10.38
CA TYR A 97 -8.30 -3.88 9.00
C TYR A 97 -9.38 -4.45 8.08
N ALA A 98 -9.96 -5.61 8.40
CA ALA A 98 -10.87 -6.32 7.51
C ALA A 98 -12.04 -5.47 6.97
N PRO A 99 -12.73 -4.63 7.78
CA PRO A 99 -13.81 -3.78 7.26
C PRO A 99 -13.33 -2.71 6.27
N ASP A 100 -12.15 -2.12 6.50
CA ASP A 100 -11.57 -1.10 5.60
C ASP A 100 -11.10 -1.76 4.30
N LEU A 101 -10.50 -2.95 4.37
CA LEU A 101 -10.11 -3.73 3.20
C LEU A 101 -11.30 -4.10 2.31
N ALA A 102 -12.43 -4.52 2.90
CA ALA A 102 -13.64 -4.82 2.15
C ALA A 102 -14.20 -3.58 1.41
N GLN A 103 -14.12 -2.41 2.04
CA GLN A 103 -14.48 -1.14 1.39
C GLN A 103 -13.48 -0.78 0.29
N LEU A 104 -12.18 -0.99 0.54
CA LEU A 104 -11.13 -0.69 -0.43
C LEU A 104 -11.30 -1.52 -1.70
N ALA A 105 -11.63 -2.81 -1.56
CA ALA A 105 -11.93 -3.71 -2.68
C ALA A 105 -13.07 -3.20 -3.55
N THR A 106 -14.08 -2.60 -2.92
CA THR A 106 -15.22 -1.99 -3.63
C THR A 106 -14.81 -0.70 -4.34
N LEU A 107 -14.00 0.14 -3.69
CA LEU A 107 -13.56 1.44 -4.24
C LEU A 107 -12.53 1.30 -5.36
N VAL A 108 -11.72 0.25 -5.31
CA VAL A 108 -10.57 0.03 -6.20
C VAL A 108 -10.51 -1.46 -6.57
N PRO A 109 -11.45 -1.95 -7.39
CA PRO A 109 -11.55 -3.36 -7.74
C PRO A 109 -10.33 -3.91 -8.50
N GLU A 110 -9.50 -3.04 -9.06
CA GLU A 110 -8.27 -3.41 -9.75
C GLU A 110 -7.12 -3.79 -8.80
N LEU A 111 -7.22 -3.53 -7.50
CA LEU A 111 -6.20 -3.95 -6.52
C LEU A 111 -6.23 -5.46 -6.35
N ASP A 112 -5.03 -6.06 -6.35
CA ASP A 112 -4.89 -7.48 -6.01
C ASP A 112 -4.62 -7.59 -4.51
N LEU A 113 -5.66 -7.90 -3.75
CA LEU A 113 -5.57 -8.01 -2.29
C LEU A 113 -4.71 -9.20 -1.86
N ASP A 114 -4.50 -10.20 -2.70
CA ASP A 114 -3.69 -11.39 -2.36
C ASP A 114 -2.20 -11.04 -2.26
N LEU A 115 -1.77 -9.90 -2.81
CA LEU A 115 -0.41 -9.39 -2.65
C LEU A 115 -0.12 -8.88 -1.22
N TRP A 116 -1.14 -8.79 -0.36
CA TRP A 116 -0.97 -8.37 1.03
C TRP A 116 -1.04 -9.57 1.98
N PRO A 117 0.03 -9.87 2.74
CA PRO A 117 0.03 -10.96 3.70
C PRO A 117 -1.07 -10.87 4.78
N SER A 118 -1.57 -9.66 5.05
CA SER A 118 -2.66 -9.42 6.01
C SER A 118 -4.00 -9.98 5.57
N THR A 119 -4.24 -10.15 4.26
CA THR A 119 -5.51 -10.68 3.71
C THR A 119 -5.48 -12.21 3.60
N GLN A 120 -4.30 -12.78 3.38
CA GLN A 120 -4.09 -14.23 3.28
C GLN A 120 -4.42 -14.98 4.59
N ALA A 121 -4.34 -14.31 5.74
CA ALA A 121 -4.68 -14.88 7.05
C ALA A 121 -6.20 -14.99 7.31
N THR A 122 -7.04 -14.35 6.49
CA THR A 122 -8.51 -14.39 6.62
C THR A 122 -9.12 -15.63 5.95
N SER A 123 -8.33 -16.41 5.21
CA SER A 123 -8.78 -17.65 4.57
C SER A 123 -8.36 -18.86 5.40
N ARG A 124 -9.00 -19.09 6.55
CA ARG A 124 -9.01 -20.38 7.26
C ARG A 124 -10.25 -20.55 8.10
#